data_AF-A0A7C4XSZ6-F1
#
_entry.id   AF-A0A7C4XSZ6-F1
#
_cell.length_a   1.000
_cell.length_b   1.000
_cell.length_c   1.000
_cell.angle_alpha   90.00
_cell.angle_beta   90.00
_cell.angle_gamma   90.00
#
_symmetry.space_group_name_H-M   'P 1'
#
loop_
_entity.id
_entity.type
_entity.pdbx_description
1 polymer ?
#
loop_
_entity_poly.entity_id
_entity_poly.type
_entity_poly.pdbx_seq_one_letter_code
_entity_poly.pdbx_strand_id
1 'polypeptide(L)' 'MAKCPNCKKEVGQTQKTWKYGNFTVNAYTCKNCNTQFREYYDKNGKHSFTLKLEKGRGYIKAS' A
#
# COMPACT_ATOMS: atom_id res chain seq x y z
N MET A 1 7.53 -5.54 6.98
CA MET A 1 6.34 -4.87 7.58
C MET A 1 6.12 -3.58 6.82
N ALA A 2 4.88 -3.28 6.44
CA ALA A 2 4.57 -2.08 5.67
C ALA A 2 4.37 -0.88 6.60
N LYS A 3 4.79 0.31 6.21
CA LYS A 3 4.54 1.52 7.02
C LYS A 3 3.32 2.25 6.49
N CYS A 4 2.34 2.51 7.37
CA CYS A 4 1.15 3.24 6.96
C CYS A 4 1.54 4.67 6.53
N PRO A 5 1.20 5.10 5.30
CA PRO A 5 1.55 6.44 4.81
C PRO A 5 0.76 7.56 5.50
N ASN A 6 -0.26 7.25 6.28
CA ASN A 6 -1.08 8.22 7.00
C ASN A 6 -0.59 8.42 8.44
N CYS A 7 -0.62 7.35 9.25
CA CYS A 7 -0.26 7.43 10.67
C CYS A 7 1.18 6.99 11.00
N LYS A 8 1.98 6.62 9.99
CA LYS A 8 3.38 6.16 10.12
C LYS A 8 3.58 4.91 10.98
N LYS A 9 2.51 4.27 11.46
CA LYS A 9 2.59 3.01 12.21
C LYS A 9 2.86 1.83 11.29
N GLU A 10 3.50 0.81 11.84
CA GLU A 10 3.77 -0.44 11.15
C GLU A 10 2.49 -1.26 10.99
N VAL A 11 2.33 -1.85 9.81
CA VAL A 11 1.23 -2.73 9.44
C VAL A 11 1.87 -4.08 9.09
N GLY A 12 1.73 -5.02 10.00
CA GLY A 12 2.37 -6.33 9.90
C GLY A 12 1.73 -7.26 8.88
N GLN A 13 0.42 -7.13 8.63
CA GLN A 13 -0.33 -8.10 7.84
C GLN A 13 -0.85 -7.50 6.54
N THR A 14 -0.38 -8.04 5.42
CA THR A 14 -0.94 -7.81 4.10
C THR A 14 -2.32 -8.46 4.03
N GLN A 15 -3.34 -7.74 3.59
CA GLN A 15 -4.68 -8.33 3.43
C GLN A 15 -4.80 -9.14 2.15
N LYS A 16 -4.16 -8.66 1.08
CA LYS A 16 -4.20 -9.30 -0.23
C LYS A 16 -2.95 -8.95 -1.01
N THR A 17 -2.39 -9.94 -1.68
CA THR A 17 -1.32 -9.75 -2.65
C THR A 17 -1.81 -10.23 -4.01
N TRP A 18 -1.54 -9.48 -5.06
CA TRP A 18 -1.84 -9.87 -6.44
C TRP A 18 -0.83 -9.28 -7.41
N LYS A 19 -0.74 -9.85 -8.62
CA LYS A 19 0.07 -9.29 -9.70
C LYS A 19 -0.78 -8.33 -10.54
N TYR A 20 -0.21 -7.18 -10.89
CA TYR A 20 -0.81 -6.16 -11.73
C TYR A 20 0.21 -5.74 -12.81
N GLY A 21 0.08 -6.29 -14.01
CA GLY A 21 1.08 -6.13 -15.07
C GLY A 21 2.45 -6.61 -14.60
N ASN A 22 3.45 -5.72 -14.69
CA ASN A 22 4.82 -5.97 -14.23
C ASN A 22 5.01 -5.78 -12.72
N PHE A 23 3.97 -5.42 -11.98
CA PHE A 23 4.06 -5.11 -10.55
C PHE A 23 3.44 -6.22 -9.70
N THR A 24 4.05 -6.48 -8.55
CA THR A 24 3.41 -7.20 -7.44
C THR A 24 2.82 -6.16 -6.50
N VAL A 25 1.52 -6.27 -6.23
CA VAL A 25 0.76 -5.34 -5.40
C VAL A 25 0.43 -5.99 -4.09
N ASN A 26 0.83 -5.36 -2.99
CA ASN A 26 0.47 -5.74 -1.64
C ASN A 26 -0.51 -4.71 -1.09
N ALA A 27 -1.74 -5.11 -0.78
CA ALA A 27 -2.72 -4.26 -0.13
C ALA A 27 -2.72 -4.42 1.38
N TYR A 28 -2.82 -3.29 2.05
CA TYR A 28 -2.80 -3.15 3.49
C TYR A 28 -3.96 -2.27 3.92
N THR A 29 -4.55 -2.62 5.06
CA THR A 29 -5.48 -1.74 5.78
C THR A 29 -4.89 -1.47 7.15
N CYS A 30 -4.59 -0.20 7.43
CA CYS A 30 -4.09 0.18 8.74
C CYS A 30 -5.23 0.15 9.76
N LYS A 31 -5.19 -0.78 10.73
CA LYS A 31 -6.19 -0.86 11.80
C LYS A 31 -6.24 0.38 12.72
N ASN A 32 -5.17 1.18 12.74
CA ASN A 32 -5.10 2.37 13.59
C ASN A 32 -5.85 3.58 13.03
N CYS A 33 -5.75 3.82 11.71
CA CYS A 33 -6.34 5.00 11.06
C CYS A 33 -7.35 4.62 9.96
N ASN A 34 -7.69 3.33 9.88
CA ASN A 34 -8.56 2.71 8.88
C ASN A 34 -8.21 3.04 7.41
N THR A 35 -6.98 3.52 7.17
CA THR A 35 -6.52 3.92 5.84
C THR A 35 -6.09 2.68 5.06
N GLN A 36 -6.66 2.52 3.87
CA GLN A 36 -6.25 1.49 2.93
C GLN A 36 -5.10 2.03 2.09
N PHE A 37 -4.05 1.24 1.91
CA PHE A 37 -2.93 1.59 1.05
C PHE A 37 -2.38 0.34 0.38
N ARG A 38 -1.64 0.55 -0.70
CA ARG A 38 -1.12 -0.50 -1.58
C ARG A 38 0.32 -0.21 -1.90
N GLU A 39 1.19 -1.17 -1.72
CA GLU A 39 2.58 -1.08 -2.13
C GLU A 39 2.77 -1.84 -3.44
N TYR A 40 3.44 -1.19 -4.38
CA TYR A 40 3.75 -1.75 -5.69
C TYR A 40 5.24 -2.05 -5.74
N TYR A 41 5.55 -3.31 -6.03
CA TYR A 41 6.90 -3.81 -6.20
C TYR A 41 7.10 -4.16 -7.67
N ASP A 42 8.23 -3.78 -8.24
CA ASP A 42 8.63 -4.13 -9.61
C ASP A 42 8.82 -5.65 -9.77
N LYS A 43 8.97 -6.12 -11.01
CA LYS A 43 9.28 -7.53 -11.34
C LYS A 43 10.51 -8.08 -10.58
N ASN A 44 11.43 -7.22 -10.18
CA ASN A 44 12.62 -7.58 -9.40
C ASN A 44 12.37 -7.61 -7.88
N GLY A 45 11.14 -7.39 -7.42
CA GLY A 45 10.78 -7.29 -5.99
C GLY A 45 11.16 -5.96 -5.34
N LYS A 46 11.66 -4.98 -6.11
CA LYS A 46 12.00 -3.64 -5.59
C LYS A 46 10.74 -2.80 -5.41
N HIS A 47 10.58 -2.21 -4.22
CA HIS A 47 9.50 -1.24 -3.96
C HIS A 47 9.61 -0.07 -4.96
N SER A 48 8.54 0.15 -5.70
CA SER A 48 8.44 1.22 -6.71
C SER A 48 7.69 2.42 -6.15
N PHE A 49 6.47 2.21 -5.64
CA PHE A 49 5.66 3.27 -5.07
C PHE A 49 4.55 2.72 -4.18
N THR A 50 4.01 3.60 -3.34
CA THR A 50 2.86 3.32 -2.49
C THR A 50 1.68 4.18 -2.92
N LEU A 51 0.49 3.61 -3.02
CA LEU A 51 -0.76 4.33 -3.19
C LEU A 51 -1.55 4.28 -1.88
N LYS A 52 -2.13 5.40 -1.45
CA LYS A 52 -3.05 5.47 -0.31
C LYS A 52 -4.44 5.87 -0.79
N LEU A 53 -5.46 5.30 -0.17
CA LEU A 53 -6.84 5.71 -0.40
C LEU A 53 -7.10 7.01 0.36
N GLU A 54 -7.43 8.06 -0.37
CA GLU A 54 -7.86 9.35 0.16
C GLU A 54 -9.36 9.53 -0.08
N LYS A 55 -10.09 9.87 0.98
CA LYS A 55 -11.55 10.03 0.92
C LYS A 55 -11.90 11.15 -0.07
N GLY A 56 -12.71 10.83 -1.07
CA GLY A 56 -13.13 11.78 -2.11
C GLY A 56 -12.18 11.92 -3.32
N ARG A 57 -10.99 11.29 -3.29
CA ARG A 57 -10.03 11.32 -4.42
C ARG A 57 -9.59 9.93 -4.90
N GLY A 58 -9.93 8.87 -4.17
CA GLY A 58 -9.54 7.51 -4.53
C GLY A 58 -8.09 7.21 -4.17
N TYR A 59 -7.43 6.33 -4.94
CA TYR A 59 -6.04 5.96 -4.67
C TYR A 59 -5.08 7.00 -5.23
N ILE A 60 -4.38 7.69 -4.35
CA ILE A 60 -3.36 8.68 -4.69
C ILE A 60 -1.97 8.17 -4.30
N LYS A 61 -0.92 8.61 -5.00
CA LYS A 61 0.45 8.26 -4.63
C LYS A 61 0.78 8.85 -3.25
N ALA A 62 1.20 7.99 -2.33
CA ALA A 62 1.74 8.43 -1.06
C ALA A 62 3.09 9.10 -1.34
N SER A 63 3.15 10.42 -1.13
CA SER A 63 4.37 11.21 -1.12
C SER A 63 5.00 11.20 0.27
#